data_AF-A0A0D6MNE3-F1
#
_entry.id   AF-A0A0D6MNE3-F1
#
_cell.length_a   1.000
_cell.length_b   1.000
_cell.length_c   1.000
_cell.angle_alpha   90.00
_cell.angle_beta   90.00
_cell.angle_gamma   90.00
#
_symmetry.space_group_name_H-M   'P 1'
#
loop_
_entity.id
_entity.type
_entity.pdbx_description
1 polymer ?
#
loop_
_entity_poly.entity_id
_entity_poly.type
_entity_poly.pdbx_seq_one_letter_code
_entity_poly.pdbx_strand_id
1 'polypeptide(L)'
;MSAVLTRMNELHAQAIKPASDAYVAALKAMREASDPDVPAIEAVIALDALKGAASEAEAALRELVRDSMAESGVTGFEAGAYEVVRVSPRPAATVTDLAALQAAAPELFEPQPDKLNRTELAKRLRNGATLPGATLSNGGPGHIQIKGRKP
;
A
#
# COMPACT_ATOMS: atom_id res chain seq x y z
N MET A 1 -15.74 17.99 9.13
CA MET A 1 -14.28 18.09 8.90
C MET A 1 -13.90 16.92 7.99
N SER A 2 -13.04 17.11 6.98
CA SER A 2 -12.67 16.00 6.07
C SER A 2 -11.98 14.87 6.84
N ALA A 3 -12.34 13.61 6.58
CA ALA A 3 -11.73 12.44 7.22
C ALA A 3 -10.20 12.40 7.01
N VAL A 4 -9.74 12.86 5.84
CA VAL A 4 -8.32 13.05 5.51
C VAL A 4 -7.64 13.99 6.50
N LEU A 5 -8.24 15.16 6.75
CA LEU A 5 -7.68 16.18 7.63
C LEU A 5 -7.68 15.70 9.09
N THR A 6 -8.75 15.07 9.54
CA THR A 6 -8.84 14.52 10.90
C THR A 6 -7.73 13.49 11.14
N ARG A 7 -7.58 12.50 10.26
CA ARG A 7 -6.55 11.46 10.40
C ARG A 7 -5.13 12.05 10.34
N MET A 8 -4.90 13.02 9.45
CA MET A 8 -3.59 13.68 9.35
C MET A 8 -3.24 14.46 10.62
N ASN A 9 -4.21 15.14 11.22
CA ASN A 9 -4.00 15.86 12.48
C ASN A 9 -3.65 14.90 13.63
N GLU A 10 -4.32 13.74 13.71
CA GLU A 10 -4.00 12.70 14.69
C GLU A 10 -2.58 12.18 14.53
N LEU A 11 -2.21 11.74 13.32
CA LEU A 11 -0.87 11.22 13.03
C LEU A 11 0.22 12.28 13.25
N HIS A 12 -0.08 13.52 12.91
CA HIS A 12 0.81 14.64 13.17
C HIS A 12 1.05 14.81 14.67
N ALA A 13 -0.02 14.89 15.47
CA ALA A 13 0.07 15.11 16.91
C ALA A 13 0.70 13.92 17.65
N GLN A 14 0.40 12.69 17.24
CA GLN A 14 0.81 11.49 17.96
C GLN A 14 2.22 11.01 17.62
N ALA A 15 2.68 11.19 16.38
CA ALA A 15 3.92 10.58 15.91
C ALA A 15 4.88 11.56 15.24
N ILE A 16 4.42 12.31 14.23
CA ILE A 16 5.32 13.17 13.43
C ILE A 16 5.90 14.30 14.27
N LYS A 17 5.04 15.05 14.98
CA LYS A 17 5.48 16.19 15.78
C LYS A 17 6.42 15.77 16.91
N PRO A 18 6.09 14.75 17.75
CA PRO A 18 7.02 14.29 18.77
C PRO A 18 8.39 13.85 18.22
N ALA A 19 8.43 13.10 17.12
CA ALA A 19 9.69 12.66 16.51
C ALA A 19 10.50 13.84 15.95
N SER A 20 9.84 14.81 15.31
CA SER A 20 10.48 16.04 14.84
C SER A 20 11.01 16.90 15.98
N ASP A 21 10.24 17.06 17.07
CA ASP A 21 10.66 17.83 18.25
C ASP A 21 11.86 17.16 18.94
N ALA A 22 11.88 15.83 19.02
CA ALA A 22 13.02 15.06 19.55
C ALA A 22 14.29 15.23 18.70
N TYR A 23 14.16 15.20 17.37
CA TYR A 23 15.30 15.48 16.47
C TYR A 23 15.85 16.90 16.67
N VAL A 24 14.98 17.90 16.77
CA VAL A 24 15.40 19.29 17.01
C VAL A 24 16.06 19.44 18.38
N ALA A 25 15.57 18.75 19.41
CA ALA A 25 16.19 18.74 20.73
C ALA A 25 17.60 18.14 20.70
N ALA A 26 17.76 16.98 20.06
CA ALA A 26 19.06 16.34 19.86
C ALA A 26 20.04 17.24 19.07
N LEU A 27 19.55 17.94 18.04
CA LEU A 27 20.35 18.91 17.29
C LEU A 27 20.82 20.10 18.14
N LYS A 28 19.97 20.58 19.07
CA LYS A 28 20.37 21.63 20.01
C LYS A 28 21.43 21.10 20.99
N ALA A 29 21.22 19.91 21.55
CA ALA A 29 22.18 19.27 22.44
C ALA A 29 23.54 19.06 21.77
N MET A 30 23.58 18.60 20.52
CA MET A 30 24.82 18.49 19.73
C MET A 30 25.60 19.81 19.61
N ARG A 31 24.90 20.95 19.52
CA ARG A 31 25.55 22.27 19.39
C ARG A 31 26.20 22.77 20.67
N GLU A 32 25.71 22.29 21.81
CA GLU A 32 26.15 22.71 23.14
C GLU A 32 27.09 21.69 23.80
N ALA A 33 27.15 20.46 23.28
CA ALA A 33 27.94 19.38 23.85
C ALA A 33 29.44 19.50 23.54
N SER A 34 30.26 19.16 24.53
CA SER A 34 31.71 18.97 24.33
C SER A 34 32.03 17.65 23.63
N ASP A 35 31.13 16.67 23.72
CA ASP A 35 31.15 15.41 22.98
C ASP A 35 29.79 15.25 22.25
N PRO A 36 29.75 15.39 20.91
CA PRO A 36 28.51 15.36 20.15
C PRO A 36 27.99 13.95 19.86
N ASP A 37 28.71 12.88 20.20
CA ASP A 37 28.35 11.52 19.76
C ASP A 37 27.04 11.02 20.40
N VAL A 38 26.82 11.30 21.68
CA VAL A 38 25.58 10.92 22.38
C VAL A 38 24.35 11.60 21.76
N PRO A 39 24.29 12.94 21.65
CA PRO A 39 23.14 13.60 21.02
C PRO A 39 23.05 13.33 19.50
N ALA A 40 24.13 12.90 18.85
CA ALA A 40 24.06 12.40 17.47
C ALA A 40 23.29 11.08 17.37
N ILE A 41 23.50 10.13 18.29
CA ILE A 41 22.72 8.89 18.34
C ILE A 41 21.24 9.17 18.65
N GLU A 42 20.95 10.11 19.56
CA GLU A 42 19.58 10.54 19.84
C GLU A 42 18.90 11.12 18.59
N ALA A 43 19.63 11.91 17.79
CA ALA A 43 19.13 12.42 16.52
C ALA A 43 18.84 11.30 15.51
N VAL A 44 19.69 10.26 15.44
CA VAL A 44 19.45 9.09 14.57
C VAL A 44 18.15 8.38 14.96
N ILE A 45 17.95 8.11 16.25
CA ILE A 45 16.73 7.45 16.75
C ILE A 45 15.49 8.29 16.42
N ALA A 46 15.55 9.61 16.61
CA ALA A 46 14.44 10.51 16.29
C ALA A 46 14.13 10.55 14.78
N LEU A 47 15.16 10.51 13.92
CA LEU A 47 14.99 10.45 12.47
C LEU A 47 14.38 9.12 12.01
N ASP A 48 14.76 8.00 12.61
CA ASP A 48 14.15 6.70 12.31
C ASP A 48 12.68 6.66 12.71
N ALA A 49 12.34 7.20 13.88
CA ALA A 49 10.96 7.35 14.31
C ALA A 49 10.16 8.25 13.34
N LEU A 50 10.74 9.37 12.91
CA LEU A 50 10.10 10.27 11.96
C LEU A 50 9.88 9.61 10.60
N LYS A 51 10.85 8.83 10.10
CA LYS A 51 10.72 8.06 8.85
C LYS A 51 9.57 7.05 8.94
N GLY A 52 9.47 6.33 10.06
CA GLY A 52 8.36 5.41 10.31
C GLY A 52 7.01 6.12 10.31
N ALA A 53 6.88 7.20 11.09
CA ALA A 53 5.66 7.99 11.19
C ALA A 53 5.25 8.61 9.84
N ALA A 54 6.20 9.12 9.06
CA ALA A 54 5.95 9.69 7.74
C ALA A 54 5.46 8.61 6.76
N SER A 55 6.06 7.42 6.80
CA SER A 55 5.66 6.29 5.95
C SER A 55 4.25 5.81 6.26
N GLU A 56 3.90 5.70 7.55
CA GLU A 56 2.54 5.38 7.99
C GLU A 56 1.53 6.44 7.55
N ALA A 57 1.88 7.73 7.72
CA ALA A 57 1.02 8.82 7.33
C ALA A 57 0.80 8.89 5.82
N GLU A 58 1.84 8.64 5.01
CA GLU A 58 1.70 8.54 3.57
C GLU A 58 0.74 7.41 3.18
N ALA A 59 0.90 6.22 3.77
CA ALA A 59 0.02 5.08 3.52
C ALA A 59 -1.45 5.39 3.87
N ALA A 60 -1.69 5.98 5.04
CA ALA A 60 -3.02 6.38 5.49
C ALA A 60 -3.65 7.44 4.57
N LEU A 61 -2.88 8.43 4.12
CA LEU A 61 -3.37 9.45 3.17
C LEU A 61 -3.73 8.84 1.82
N ARG A 62 -2.87 7.96 1.28
CA ARG A 62 -3.16 7.26 0.02
C ARG A 62 -4.44 6.44 0.11
N GLU A 63 -4.65 5.78 1.25
CA GLU A 63 -5.86 5.02 1.51
C GLU A 63 -7.11 5.91 1.57
N LEU A 64 -7.08 6.99 2.33
CA LEU A 64 -8.23 7.88 2.47
C LEU A 64 -8.58 8.58 1.15
N VAL A 65 -7.57 8.96 0.34
CA VAL A 65 -7.81 9.52 -1.00
C VAL A 65 -8.41 8.46 -1.93
N ARG A 66 -7.90 7.21 -1.90
CA ARG A 66 -8.50 6.09 -2.64
C ARG A 66 -9.97 5.91 -2.28
N ASP A 67 -10.29 5.90 -0.99
CA ASP A 67 -11.66 5.66 -0.51
C ASP A 67 -12.59 6.80 -0.88
N SER A 68 -12.13 8.05 -0.74
CA SER A 68 -12.88 9.22 -1.21
C SER A 68 -13.14 9.18 -2.72
N MET A 69 -12.16 8.76 -3.53
CA MET A 69 -12.37 8.54 -4.97
C MET A 69 -13.36 7.39 -5.23
N ALA A 70 -13.31 6.31 -4.46
CA ALA A 70 -14.23 5.17 -4.55
C ALA A 70 -15.69 5.59 -4.29
N GLU A 71 -15.92 6.29 -3.18
CA GLU A 71 -17.24 6.77 -2.75
C GLU A 71 -17.84 7.78 -3.74
N SER A 72 -17.02 8.68 -4.29
CA SER A 72 -17.47 9.71 -5.24
C SER A 72 -17.57 9.22 -6.69
N GLY A 73 -17.11 8.01 -6.99
CA GLY A 73 -17.04 7.49 -8.36
C GLY A 73 -15.94 8.13 -9.24
N VAL A 74 -15.14 9.04 -8.70
CA VAL A 74 -14.05 9.70 -9.43
C VAL A 74 -12.94 8.70 -9.74
N THR A 75 -12.53 8.65 -11.02
CA THR A 75 -11.45 7.76 -11.49
C THR A 75 -10.10 8.46 -11.61
N GLY A 76 -10.08 9.79 -11.67
CA GLY A 76 -8.86 10.60 -11.64
C GLY A 76 -9.13 12.09 -11.45
N PHE A 77 -8.13 12.83 -10.98
CA PHE A 77 -8.19 14.27 -10.81
C PHE A 77 -6.80 14.91 -10.87
N GLU A 78 -6.77 16.23 -11.07
CA GLU A 78 -5.54 17.01 -11.10
C GLU A 78 -5.19 17.59 -9.72
N ALA A 79 -3.93 17.48 -9.33
CA ALA A 79 -3.39 18.00 -8.07
C ALA A 79 -2.13 18.84 -8.34
N GLY A 80 -2.32 20.06 -8.86
CA GLY A 80 -1.20 20.93 -9.24
C GLY A 80 -0.37 20.32 -10.37
N ALA A 81 0.93 20.10 -10.17
CA ALA A 81 1.80 19.46 -11.17
C ALA A 81 1.57 17.95 -11.33
N TYR A 82 0.66 17.35 -10.56
CA TYR A 82 0.42 15.92 -10.55
C TYR A 82 -0.96 15.55 -11.10
N GLU A 83 -1.04 14.36 -11.69
CA GLU A 83 -2.28 13.66 -12.00
C GLU A 83 -2.44 12.49 -11.04
N VAL A 84 -3.61 12.37 -10.41
CA VAL A 84 -3.95 11.25 -9.52
C VAL A 84 -4.97 10.38 -10.23
N VAL A 85 -4.70 9.08 -10.33
CA VAL A 85 -5.57 8.09 -10.98
C VAL A 85 -5.87 6.95 -10.01
N ARG A 86 -7.14 6.56 -9.90
CA ARG A 86 -7.54 5.36 -9.17
C ARG A 86 -7.32 4.14 -10.06
N VAL A 87 -6.42 3.27 -9.62
CA VAL A 87 -6.12 2.01 -10.31
C VAL A 87 -6.95 0.90 -9.68
N SER A 88 -7.83 0.32 -10.49
CA SER A 88 -8.60 -0.85 -10.08
C SER A 88 -7.66 -2.05 -9.89
N PRO A 89 -7.90 -2.86 -8.86
CA PRO A 89 -7.14 -4.07 -8.63
C PRO A 89 -7.41 -5.09 -9.75
N ARG A 90 -6.39 -5.89 -10.08
CA ARG A 90 -6.54 -6.94 -11.10
C ARG A 90 -7.09 -8.21 -10.43
N PRO A 91 -8.22 -8.77 -10.89
CA PRO A 91 -8.73 -10.02 -10.37
C PRO A 91 -7.68 -11.13 -10.47
N ALA A 92 -7.45 -11.84 -9.37
CA ALA A 92 -6.45 -12.89 -9.28
C ALA A 92 -7.10 -14.23 -8.93
N ALA A 93 -6.64 -15.31 -9.58
CA ALA A 93 -7.10 -16.65 -9.28
C ALA A 93 -6.48 -17.16 -7.99
N THR A 94 -7.33 -17.68 -7.09
CA THR A 94 -6.93 -18.30 -5.84
C THR A 94 -7.33 -19.77 -5.88
N VAL A 95 -6.40 -20.65 -5.54
CA VAL A 95 -6.69 -22.07 -5.33
C VAL A 95 -7.14 -22.24 -3.89
N THR A 96 -8.37 -22.69 -3.68
CA THR A 96 -8.97 -22.95 -2.36
C THR A 96 -8.85 -24.42 -1.97
N ASP A 97 -8.88 -25.33 -2.95
CA ASP A 97 -8.70 -26.77 -2.75
C ASP A 97 -8.02 -27.37 -3.99
N LEU A 98 -6.77 -27.79 -3.83
CA LEU A 98 -5.97 -28.32 -4.94
C LEU A 98 -6.53 -29.66 -5.47
N ALA A 99 -7.01 -30.54 -4.58
CA ALA A 99 -7.48 -31.87 -4.96
C ALA A 99 -8.79 -31.77 -5.74
N ALA A 100 -9.72 -30.93 -5.28
CA ALA A 100 -10.94 -30.64 -6.02
C ALA A 100 -10.66 -30.02 -7.39
N LEU A 101 -9.66 -29.13 -7.48
CA LEU A 101 -9.25 -28.50 -8.74
C LEU A 101 -8.68 -29.53 -9.72
N GLN A 102 -7.82 -30.42 -9.24
CA GLN A 102 -7.18 -31.45 -10.06
C GLN A 102 -8.19 -32.49 -10.55
N ALA A 103 -9.19 -32.84 -9.73
CA ALA A 103 -10.27 -33.72 -10.15
C ALA A 103 -11.19 -33.07 -11.20
N ALA A 104 -11.49 -31.77 -11.05
CA ALA A 104 -12.43 -31.07 -11.92
C ALA A 104 -11.81 -30.59 -13.24
N ALA A 105 -10.52 -30.25 -13.25
CA ALA A 105 -9.81 -29.73 -14.42
C ALA A 105 -8.36 -30.26 -14.47
N PRO A 106 -8.17 -31.58 -14.67
CA PRO A 106 -6.84 -32.20 -14.73
C PRO A 106 -5.96 -31.64 -15.86
N GLU A 107 -6.55 -31.11 -16.93
CA GLU A 107 -5.86 -30.47 -18.05
C GLU A 107 -5.16 -29.15 -17.68
N LEU A 108 -5.46 -28.58 -16.50
CA LEU A 108 -4.73 -27.43 -15.98
C LEU A 108 -3.38 -27.81 -15.36
N PHE A 109 -3.09 -29.10 -15.21
CA PHE A 109 -1.87 -29.62 -14.62
C PHE A 109 -0.96 -30.17 -15.72
N GLU A 110 0.30 -29.72 -15.72
CA GLU A 110 1.33 -30.27 -16.61
C GLU A 110 1.65 -31.72 -16.19
N PRO A 111 1.73 -32.70 -17.12
CA PRO A 111 1.92 -34.11 -16.78
C PRO A 111 3.21 -34.42 -16.02
N GLN A 112 4.23 -33.58 -16.17
CA GLN A 112 5.47 -33.60 -15.40
C GLN A 112 6.28 -32.31 -15.69
N PRO A 113 6.64 -31.51 -14.66
CA PRO A 113 6.20 -31.59 -13.26
C PRO A 113 4.70 -31.29 -13.11
N ASP A 114 4.05 -31.82 -12.06
CA ASP A 114 2.64 -31.56 -11.66
C ASP A 114 2.41 -30.08 -11.29
N LYS A 115 2.59 -29.21 -12.27
CA LYS A 115 2.58 -27.78 -12.12
C LYS A 115 1.26 -27.26 -12.64
N LEU A 116 0.53 -26.60 -11.75
CA LEU A 116 -0.68 -25.89 -12.11
C LEU A 116 -0.37 -24.74 -13.07
N ASN A 117 -1.01 -24.74 -14.23
CA ASN A 117 -1.01 -23.63 -15.17
C ASN A 117 -1.89 -22.49 -14.63
N ARG A 118 -1.29 -21.65 -13.77
CA ARG A 118 -1.97 -20.49 -13.16
C ARG A 118 -2.47 -19.47 -14.19
N THR A 119 -1.82 -19.37 -15.34
CA THR A 119 -2.22 -18.45 -16.41
C THR A 119 -3.54 -18.88 -17.03
N GLU A 120 -3.65 -20.16 -17.37
CA GLU A 120 -4.87 -20.74 -17.94
C GLU A 120 -6.00 -20.79 -16.91
N LEU A 121 -5.71 -21.17 -15.65
CA LEU A 121 -6.66 -21.10 -14.54
C LEU A 121 -7.26 -19.69 -14.42
N ALA A 122 -6.41 -18.67 -14.34
CA ALA A 122 -6.86 -17.29 -14.20
C ALA A 122 -7.63 -16.80 -15.43
N LYS A 123 -7.29 -17.27 -16.63
CA LYS A 123 -8.03 -16.95 -17.86
C LYS A 123 -9.44 -17.55 -17.82
N ARG A 124 -9.57 -18.83 -17.47
CA ARG A 124 -10.88 -19.51 -17.39
C ARG A 124 -11.80 -18.89 -16.35
N LEU A 125 -11.27 -18.63 -15.15
CA LEU A 125 -12.02 -17.96 -14.08
C LEU A 125 -12.45 -16.53 -14.49
N ARG A 126 -11.57 -15.76 -15.16
CA ARG A 126 -11.92 -14.43 -15.69
C ARG A 126 -12.98 -14.47 -16.80
N ASN A 127 -13.08 -15.58 -17.53
CA ASN A 127 -14.10 -15.79 -18.55
C ASN A 127 -15.42 -16.37 -17.99
N GLY A 128 -15.55 -16.45 -16.66
CA GLY A 128 -16.78 -16.90 -15.99
C GLY A 128 -16.89 -18.41 -15.79
N ALA A 129 -15.81 -19.18 -15.98
CA ALA A 129 -15.82 -20.60 -15.66
C ALA A 129 -15.89 -20.82 -14.14
N THR A 130 -16.76 -21.74 -13.70
CA THR A 130 -16.81 -22.21 -12.31
C THR A 130 -15.95 -23.46 -12.17
N LEU A 131 -14.85 -23.37 -11.45
CA LEU A 131 -13.94 -24.49 -11.21
C LEU A 131 -13.94 -24.84 -9.72
N PRO A 132 -14.41 -26.05 -9.33
CA PRO A 132 -14.26 -26.55 -7.97
C PRO A 132 -12.80 -26.40 -7.49
N GLY A 133 -12.61 -25.91 -6.26
CA GLY A 133 -11.27 -25.72 -5.69
C GLY A 133 -10.50 -24.49 -6.18
N ALA A 134 -11.10 -23.63 -7.00
CA ALA A 134 -10.52 -22.33 -7.33
C ALA A 134 -11.58 -21.22 -7.44
N THR A 135 -11.20 -20.01 -7.06
CA THR A 135 -12.07 -18.83 -7.13
C THR A 135 -11.32 -17.65 -7.74
N LEU A 136 -12.07 -16.73 -8.34
CA LEU A 136 -11.52 -15.44 -8.77
C LEU A 136 -11.71 -14.43 -7.64
N SER A 137 -10.61 -13.95 -7.07
CA SER A 137 -10.66 -12.81 -6.16
C SER A 137 -10.91 -11.51 -6.95
N ASN A 138 -11.49 -10.52 -6.28
CA ASN A 138 -11.64 -9.16 -6.81
C ASN A 138 -10.30 -8.39 -6.88
N GLY A 139 -9.18 -9.02 -6.49
CA GLY A 139 -7.84 -8.42 -6.52
C GLY A 139 -7.49 -7.51 -5.32
N GLY A 140 -8.33 -7.47 -4.28
CA GLY A 140 -8.16 -6.62 -3.11
C GLY A 140 -8.72 -5.20 -3.31
N PRO A 141 -8.38 -4.23 -2.44
CA PRO A 141 -8.65 -2.82 -2.70
C PRO A 141 -7.69 -2.28 -3.78
N GLY A 142 -8.17 -1.38 -4.63
CA GLY A 142 -7.32 -0.66 -5.58
C GLY A 142 -6.29 0.24 -4.88
N HIS A 143 -5.53 0.99 -5.66
CA HIS A 143 -4.64 2.02 -5.11
C HIS A 143 -4.71 3.29 -5.97
N ILE A 144 -4.20 4.40 -5.44
CA ILE A 144 -3.99 5.60 -6.24
C ILE A 144 -2.57 5.60 -6.85
N GLN A 145 -2.49 5.96 -8.11
CA GLN A 145 -1.24 6.26 -8.79
C GLN A 145 -1.11 7.77 -8.94
N ILE A 146 0.02 8.33 -8.51
CA ILE A 146 0.34 9.75 -8.64
C ILE A 146 1.42 9.89 -9.71
N LYS A 147 1.15 10.63 -10.78
CA LYS A 147 2.08 10.84 -11.90
C LYS A 147 2.44 12.32 -11.99
N GLY A 148 3.73 12.61 -12.13
CA GLY A 148 4.16 13.96 -12.48
C GLY A 148 3.77 14.27 -13.93
N ARG A 149 3.19 15.44 -14.17
CA ARG A 149 2.95 15.91 -15.54
C ARG A 149 4.28 16.39 -16.11
N LYS A 150 4.64 15.90 -17.31
CA LYS A 150 5.72 16.54 -18.07
C LYS A 150 5.22 17.94 -18.47
N PRO A 151 6.08 18.98 -18.32
CA PRO A 151 5.74 20.34 -18.73
C PRO A 151 5.47 20.40 -20.24
#